data_AF-A0A7X7WRU1-F1
#
_entry.id   AF-A0A7X7WRU1-F1
#
_cell.length_a   1.000
_cell.length_b   1.000
_cell.length_c   1.000
_cell.angle_alpha   90.00
_cell.angle_beta   90.00
_cell.angle_gamma   90.00
#
_symmetry.space_group_name_H-M   'P 1'
#
loop_
_entity.id
_entity.type
_entity.pdbx_description
1 polymer ?
#
loop_
_entity_poly.entity_id
_entity_poly.type
_entity_poly.pdbx_seq_one_letter_code
_entity_poly.pdbx_strand_id
1 'polypeptide(L)'
;MLLMLAMKGMYTASGSACSSKALKSSPVLLSLGVPTALAQGSIVFTLGQGNTEEDIDYALTEMPQIVEKLRAMSPFAQKGWDHGAKNDSCYAGG
;
A
#
# COMPACT_ATOMS: atom_id res chain seq x y z
N MET A 1 2.25 -0.96 8.38
CA MET A 1 2.17 0.18 7.45
C MET A 1 1.40 1.36 8.05
N LEU A 2 0.06 1.32 8.16
CA LEU A 2 -0.73 2.44 8.70
C LEU A 2 -0.23 2.97 10.05
N LEU A 3 0.14 2.08 10.98
CA LEU A 3 0.71 2.48 12.28
C LEU A 3 2.03 3.26 12.13
N MET A 4 2.92 2.83 11.23
CA MET A 4 4.21 3.51 11.02
C MET A 4 4.03 4.87 10.35
N LEU A 5 3.07 5.00 9.44
CA LEU A 5 2.69 6.28 8.83
C LEU A 5 2.08 7.23 9.89
N ALA A 6 1.19 6.73 10.75
CA ALA A 6 0.59 7.52 11.82
C ALA A 6 1.65 8.01 12.83
N MET A 7 2.66 7.20 13.15
CA MET A 7 3.80 7.62 13.98
C MET A 7 4.64 8.73 13.35
N LYS A 8 4.58 8.88 12.03
CA LYS A 8 5.22 9.95 11.24
C LYS A 8 4.28 11.13 10.97
N GLY A 9 3.08 11.14 11.56
CA GLY A 9 2.09 12.20 11.36
C GLY A 9 1.30 12.10 10.05
N MET A 10 1.47 11.02 9.28
CA MET A 10 0.72 10.79 8.03
C MET A 10 -0.47 9.88 8.27
N TYR A 11 -1.68 10.43 8.13
CA TYR A 11 -2.92 9.70 8.34
C TYR A 11 -3.49 9.20 7.01
N THR A 12 -3.66 7.89 6.89
CA THR A 12 -4.06 7.23 5.65
C THR A 12 -5.05 6.10 5.93
N ALA A 13 -5.74 5.64 4.89
CA ALA A 13 -6.64 4.50 4.97
C ALA A 13 -6.01 3.26 4.33
N SER A 14 -6.35 2.07 4.83
CA SER A 14 -6.13 0.83 4.09
C SER A 14 -7.12 0.74 2.93
N GLY A 15 -6.69 0.21 1.79
CA GLY A 15 -7.55 -0.06 0.64
C GLY A 15 -8.57 -1.16 0.95
N SER A 16 -9.65 -0.75 1.62
CA SER A 16 -10.91 -1.47 1.84
C SER A 16 -10.84 -2.96 2.28
N ALA A 17 -9.89 -3.32 3.13
CA ALA A 17 -9.99 -4.52 3.96
C ALA A 17 -10.38 -4.09 5.38
N CYS A 18 -11.68 -3.96 5.66
CA CYS A 18 -12.15 -3.78 7.03
C CYS A 18 -11.71 -5.00 7.84
N SER A 19 -10.88 -4.77 8.86
CA SER A 19 -10.42 -5.78 9.81
C SER A 19 -11.54 -6.25 10.77
N SER A 20 -12.71 -6.59 10.23
CA SER A 20 -13.85 -7.15 10.97
C SER A 20 -14.03 -8.60 10.57
N LYS A 21 -13.43 -9.50 11.36
CA LYS A 21 -13.64 -10.96 11.44
C LYS A 21 -13.45 -11.83 10.19
N ALA A 22 -13.25 -11.28 9.00
CA ALA A 22 -12.89 -12.02 7.80
C ALA A 22 -11.73 -11.29 7.10
N LEU A 23 -10.63 -12.00 6.84
CA LEU A 23 -9.47 -11.57 6.02
C LEU A 23 -9.85 -11.36 4.55
N LYS A 24 -10.93 -10.61 4.28
CA LYS A 24 -11.39 -10.32 2.93
C LYS A 24 -10.64 -9.10 2.41
N SER A 25 -9.92 -9.31 1.32
CA SER A 25 -9.28 -8.24 0.56
C SER A 25 -10.34 -7.31 -0.05
N SER A 26 -9.93 -6.12 -0.46
CA SER A 26 -10.81 -5.16 -1.13
C SER A 26 -11.66 -5.81 -2.23
N PRO A 27 -13.00 -5.77 -2.16
CA PRO A 27 -13.84 -6.29 -3.24
C PRO A 27 -13.61 -5.52 -4.55
N VAL A 28 -13.24 -4.24 -4.48
CA VAL A 28 -12.92 -3.41 -5.65
C VAL A 28 -11.61 -3.88 -6.30
N LEU A 29 -10.52 -4.04 -5.53
CA LEU A 29 -9.25 -4.51 -6.09
C LEU A 29 -9.38 -5.94 -6.65
N LEU A 30 -10.17 -6.79 -6.00
CA LEU A 30 -10.45 -8.14 -6.51
C LEU A 30 -11.23 -8.10 -7.84
N SER A 31 -12.22 -7.21 -7.98
CA SER A 31 -12.95 -7.02 -9.24
C SER A 31 -12.08 -6.46 -10.36
N LEU A 32 -11.02 -5.71 -10.03
CA LEU A 32 -9.99 -5.26 -10.99
C LEU A 32 -8.99 -6.36 -11.36
N GLY A 33 -9.14 -7.57 -10.80
CA GLY A 33 -8.23 -8.69 -11.07
C GLY A 33 -6.93 -8.65 -10.26
N VAL A 34 -6.83 -7.76 -9.26
CA VAL A 34 -5.66 -7.70 -8.38
C VAL A 34 -5.64 -8.94 -7.47
N PRO A 35 -4.53 -9.71 -7.44
CA PRO A 35 -4.38 -10.83 -6.53
C PRO A 35 -4.61 -10.44 -5.07
N THR A 36 -5.28 -11.31 -4.31
CA THR A 36 -5.53 -11.11 -2.87
C THR A 36 -4.27 -10.77 -2.08
N ALA A 37 -3.15 -11.42 -2.41
CA ALA A 37 -1.85 -11.19 -1.79
C ALA A 37 -1.36 -9.73 -1.94
N LEU A 38 -1.65 -9.08 -3.08
CA LEU A 38 -1.31 -7.68 -3.32
C LEU A 38 -2.36 -6.74 -2.73
N ALA A 39 -3.65 -7.11 -2.82
CA ALA A 39 -4.75 -6.31 -2.32
C ALA A 39 -4.67 -6.06 -0.80
N GLN A 40 -4.14 -7.01 -0.02
CA GLN A 40 -3.94 -6.86 1.43
C GLN A 40 -2.91 -5.79 1.81
N GLY A 41 -1.98 -5.46 0.91
CA GLY A 41 -0.95 -4.43 1.12
C GLY A 41 -1.36 -3.03 0.66
N SER A 42 -2.59 -2.84 0.19
CA SER A 42 -3.04 -1.60 -0.42
C SER A 42 -3.28 -0.47 0.60
N ILE A 43 -2.97 0.76 0.20
CA ILE A 43 -3.12 1.99 0.98
C ILE A 43 -3.78 3.02 0.07
N VAL A 44 -4.67 3.84 0.62
CA VAL A 44 -5.30 4.96 -0.09
C VAL A 44 -4.91 6.25 0.61
N PHE A 45 -4.37 7.18 -0.18
CA PHE A 45 -4.12 8.56 0.22
C PHE A 45 -5.22 9.43 -0.38
N THR A 46 -5.89 10.21 0.47
CA THR A 46 -6.88 11.19 0.04
C THR A 46 -6.33 12.57 0.33
N LEU A 47 -6.12 13.36 -0.71
CA LEU A 47 -5.67 14.74 -0.60
C LEU A 47 -6.88 15.67 -0.51
N GLY A 48 -6.73 16.76 0.23
CA GLY A 48 -7.70 17.82 0.41
C GLY A 48 -7.04 19.20 0.35
N GLN A 49 -7.85 20.25 0.38
CA GLN A 49 -7.40 21.65 0.17
C GLN A 49 -6.31 22.13 1.13
N GLY A 50 -6.15 21.50 2.30
CA GLY A 50 -5.12 21.84 3.28
C GLY A 50 -3.79 21.11 3.11
N ASN A 51 -3.60 20.27 2.09
CA ASN A 51 -2.31 19.62 1.84
C ASN A 51 -1.44 20.55 1.01
N THR A 52 -0.15 20.60 1.32
CA THR A 52 0.83 21.39 0.56
C THR A 52 1.77 20.50 -0.25
N GLU A 53 2.58 21.09 -1.13
CA GLU A 53 3.59 20.34 -1.88
C GLU A 53 4.64 19.74 -0.94
N GLU A 54 4.97 20.44 0.14
CA GLU A 54 5.91 19.96 1.15
C GLU A 54 5.42 18.70 1.87
N ASP A 55 4.10 18.56 2.09
CA ASP A 55 3.50 17.34 2.65
C ASP A 55 3.71 16.14 1.70
N ILE A 56 3.61 16.38 0.39
CA ILE A 56 3.84 15.35 -0.63
C ILE A 56 5.31 14.95 -0.67
N ASP A 57 6.22 15.92 -0.66
CA ASP A 57 7.66 15.67 -0.65
C ASP A 57 8.10 14.92 0.62
N TYR A 58 7.51 15.27 1.76
CA TYR A 58 7.72 14.55 3.01
C TYR A 58 7.26 13.10 2.91
N ALA A 59 6.06 12.87 2.38
CA ALA A 59 5.52 11.53 2.18
C ALA A 59 6.39 10.70 1.21
N LEU A 60 6.87 11.30 0.12
CA LEU A 60 7.76 10.65 -0.85
C LEU A 60 9.12 10.28 -0.26
N THR A 61 9.61 11.05 0.71
CA THR A 61 10.89 10.79 1.38
C THR A 61 10.77 9.67 2.44
N GLU A 62 9.67 9.65 3.19
CA GLU A 62 9.49 8.73 4.32
C GLU A 62 8.88 7.39 3.91
N MET A 63 7.97 7.38 2.94
CA MET A 63 7.26 6.18 2.52
C MET A 63 8.19 5.04 2.07
N PRO A 64 9.24 5.27 1.24
CA PRO A 64 10.15 4.21 0.82
C PRO A 64 10.86 3.56 2.00
N GLN A 65 11.27 4.35 3.01
CA GLN A 65 11.95 3.86 4.20
C GLN A 65 11.04 2.97 5.04
N ILE A 66 9.76 3.32 5.15
CA ILE A 66 8.77 2.52 5.87
C ILE A 66 8.49 1.21 5.11
N VAL A 67 8.34 1.28 3.79
CA VAL A 67 8.15 0.11 2.93
C VAL A 67 9.34 -0.84 3.08
N GLU A 68 10.57 -0.34 3.01
CA GLU A 68 11.78 -1.15 3.14
C GLU A 68 11.85 -1.87 4.49
N LYS A 69 11.59 -1.16 5.60
CA LYS A 69 11.54 -1.76 6.94
C LYS A 69 10.51 -2.87 7.04
N LEU A 70 9.30 -2.64 6.51
CA LEU A 70 8.23 -3.64 6.53
C LEU A 70 8.56 -4.85 5.66
N ARG A 71 9.20 -4.63 4.51
CA ARG A 71 9.68 -5.71 3.64
C ARG A 71 10.76 -6.53 4.35
N ALA A 72 11.74 -5.89 4.99
CA ALA A 72 12.81 -6.57 5.72
C ALA A 72 12.29 -7.47 6.85
N MET A 73 11.19 -7.07 7.51
CA MET A 73 10.53 -7.86 8.56
C MET A 73 9.59 -8.96 8.03
N SER A 74 9.24 -8.92 6.73
CA SER A 74 8.26 -9.83 6.15
C SER A 74 8.91 -11.16 5.74
N PRO A 75 8.31 -12.32 6.10
CA PRO A 75 8.80 -13.62 5.65
C PRO A 75 8.70 -13.80 4.13
N PHE A 76 7.96 -12.95 3.42
CA PHE A 76 7.84 -12.98 1.96
C PHE A 76 9.01 -12.31 1.23
N ALA A 77 9.89 -11.56 1.91
CA ALA A 77 11.01 -10.87 1.26
C ALA A 77 12.02 -11.80 0.57
N GLN A 78 12.14 -13.06 1.04
CA GLN A 78 13.00 -14.06 0.42
C GLN A 78 12.51 -14.51 -0.96
N LYS A 79 11.22 -14.31 -1.26
CA LYS A 79 10.60 -14.79 -2.50
C LYS A 79 10.58 -13.74 -3.62
N GLY A 80 11.19 -12.57 -3.42
CA GLY A 80 11.19 -11.46 -4.38
C GLY A 80 9.85 -10.71 -4.40
N TRP A 81 9.87 -9.40 -4.14
CA TRP A 81 8.70 -8.52 -4.27
C TRP A 81 8.45 -8.08 -5.73
N ASP A 82 9.35 -8.43 -6.65
CA ASP A 82 9.37 -7.97 -8.04
C ASP A 82 8.52 -8.81 -8.99
N HIS A 83 7.89 -9.87 -8.50
CA HIS A 83 7.04 -10.75 -9.30
C HIS A 83 5.76 -10.10 -9.83
N GLY A 84 5.48 -8.83 -9.49
CA GLY A 84 4.28 -8.14 -9.97
C GLY A 84 4.41 -6.72 -10.47
N ALA A 85 5.64 -6.25 -10.77
CA ALA A 85 5.84 -4.87 -11.21
C ALA A 85 6.28 -4.71 -12.68
N LYS A 86 6.85 -5.75 -13.31
CA LYS A 86 7.45 -5.62 -14.65
C LYS A 86 6.69 -6.36 -15.75
N ASN A 87 5.76 -7.25 -15.41
CA ASN A 87 5.00 -8.09 -16.35
C ASN A 87 3.68 -8.65 -15.79
N ASP A 88 3.22 -8.21 -14.61
CA ASP A 88 1.92 -8.62 -14.09
C ASP A 88 0.80 -7.87 -14.79
N SER A 89 -0.23 -8.60 -15.20
CA SER A 89 -1.44 -8.07 -15.85
C SER A 89 -2.16 -6.99 -15.04
N CYS A 90 -1.84 -6.83 -13.75
CA CYS A 90 -2.36 -5.78 -12.88
C CYS A 90 -1.85 -4.37 -13.23
N TYR A 91 -0.70 -4.26 -13.90
CA TYR A 91 -0.16 -3.01 -14.44
C TYR A 91 -0.24 -2.93 -15.96
N ALA A 92 -0.85 -3.91 -16.62
CA ALA A 92 -1.10 -3.89 -18.06
C ALA A 92 -2.32 -3.02 -18.39
N GLY A 93 -2.19 -1.71 -18.16
CA GLY A 93 -2.91 -0.72 -18.94
C GLY A 93 -2.19 -0.53 -20.26
N GLY A 94 -2.86 -0.90 -21.36
CA GLY A 94 -2.59 -0.31 -22.67
C GLY A 94 -3.03 1.15 -22.72
#